data_AF-A0A2K1NTY4-F1
#
_entry.id   AF-A0A2K1NTY4-F1
#
_cell.length_a   1.000
_cell.length_b   1.000
_cell.length_c   1.000
_cell.angle_alpha   90.00
_cell.angle_beta   90.00
_cell.angle_gamma   90.00
#
_symmetry.space_group_name_H-M   'P 1'
#
loop_
_entity.id
_entity.type
_entity.pdbx_description
1 polymer ?
#
loop_
_entity_poly.entity_id
_entity_poly.type
_entity_poly.pdbx_seq_one_letter_code
_entity_poly.pdbx_strand_id
1 'polypeptide(L)'
;MNKYLGIDIGTTAIKALVVSESGELLDSYSKPVKMKVPKPEWAEQDPEMWWEGAYEILREVSKKHQINAIGFSGQMHSLVTLDKDYKVIRPAILWCDQRTALQCKEATEAFKGEKNVISRMGNPFLEGFTFPKILWIKENEPENFKKINKILLPKDYIVFKLTGNIGIDYSDASGTACFNVITNSWDKEVFDKFNIDMKILPELYSSYA
;
A
#
# COMPACT_ATOMS: atom_id res chain seq x y z
N MET A 1 -21.19 25.26 6.23
CA MET A 1 -20.10 25.21 5.24
C MET A 1 -19.50 23.82 5.30
N ASN A 2 -19.40 23.14 4.17
CA ASN A 2 -18.84 21.78 4.15
C ASN A 2 -17.36 21.82 4.50
N LYS A 3 -16.89 20.77 5.18
CA LYS A 3 -15.49 20.58 5.56
C LYS A 3 -15.03 19.20 5.14
N TYR A 4 -13.82 19.13 4.62
CA TYR A 4 -13.21 17.89 4.14
C TYR A 4 -11.92 17.63 4.89
N LEU A 5 -11.63 16.35 5.14
CA LEU A 5 -10.38 15.92 5.79
C LEU A 5 -9.53 15.15 4.78
N GLY A 6 -8.30 15.60 4.55
CA GLY A 6 -7.29 14.79 3.85
C GLY A 6 -6.38 14.12 4.86
N ILE A 7 -6.10 12.82 4.72
CA ILE A 7 -5.13 12.08 5.55
C ILE A 7 -4.05 11.48 4.64
N ASP A 8 -2.79 11.76 4.96
CA ASP A 8 -1.62 11.25 4.25
C ASP A 8 -0.81 10.28 5.14
N ILE A 9 -0.71 9.02 4.72
CA ILE A 9 0.06 7.97 5.41
C ILE A 9 1.52 8.00 4.93
N GLY A 10 2.25 9.03 5.35
CA GLY A 10 3.65 9.26 4.95
C GLY A 10 4.68 8.41 5.70
N THR A 11 5.89 8.33 5.14
CA THR A 11 6.99 7.48 5.67
C THR A 11 7.50 7.93 7.04
N THR A 12 7.45 9.23 7.34
CA THR A 12 7.99 9.79 8.59
C THR A 12 6.91 10.31 9.53
N ALA A 13 5.73 10.59 9.00
CA ALA A 13 4.59 11.06 9.77
C ALA A 13 3.29 10.82 9.01
N ILE A 14 2.22 10.61 9.76
CA ILE A 14 0.85 10.72 9.28
C ILE A 14 0.45 12.17 9.41
N LYS A 15 -0.05 12.75 8.33
CA LYS A 15 -0.48 14.15 8.29
C LYS A 15 -1.96 14.21 7.98
N ALA A 16 -2.63 15.22 8.49
CA ALA A 16 -3.99 15.50 8.06
C ALA A 16 -4.27 16.99 7.97
N LEU A 17 -5.12 17.36 7.03
CA LEU A 17 -5.56 18.73 6.79
C LEU A 17 -7.09 18.78 6.79
N VAL A 18 -7.67 19.70 7.56
CA VAL A 18 -9.08 20.04 7.46
C VAL A 18 -9.20 21.24 6.54
N VAL A 19 -9.95 21.12 5.47
CA VAL A 19 -10.17 22.19 4.49
C VAL A 19 -11.66 22.54 4.38
N SER A 20 -11.95 23.80 4.09
CA SER A 20 -13.29 24.24 3.74
C SER A 20 -13.66 23.82 2.32
N GLU A 21 -14.93 23.98 1.96
CA GLU A 21 -15.42 23.80 0.59
C GLU A 21 -14.78 24.73 -0.44
N SER A 22 -14.27 25.89 -0.02
CA SER A 22 -13.51 26.79 -0.89
C SER A 22 -12.01 26.47 -0.97
N GLY A 23 -11.56 25.40 -0.29
CA GLY A 23 -10.14 25.00 -0.23
C GLY A 23 -9.32 25.75 0.82
N GLU A 24 -9.95 26.53 1.71
CA GLU A 24 -9.26 27.20 2.81
C GLU A 24 -8.79 26.18 3.84
N LEU A 25 -7.52 26.27 4.27
CA LEU A 25 -6.99 25.43 5.34
C LEU A 25 -7.53 25.89 6.70
N LEU A 26 -8.28 25.02 7.37
CA LEU A 26 -8.92 25.32 8.65
C LEU A 26 -8.15 24.76 9.85
N ASP A 27 -7.50 23.59 9.70
CA ASP A 27 -6.69 22.97 10.75
C ASP A 27 -5.70 21.96 10.15
N SER A 28 -4.65 21.61 10.90
CA SER A 28 -3.65 20.63 10.47
C SER A 28 -3.13 19.78 11.63
N TYR A 29 -2.81 18.53 11.34
CA TYR A 29 -2.37 17.54 12.31
C TYR A 29 -1.18 16.76 11.78
N SER A 30 -0.32 16.31 12.68
CA SER A 30 0.83 15.48 12.36
C SER A 30 1.15 14.52 13.51
N LYS A 31 1.37 13.25 13.19
CA LYS A 31 1.82 12.21 14.13
C LYS A 31 3.04 11.50 13.55
N PRO A 32 4.21 11.54 14.22
CA PRO A 32 5.41 10.91 13.70
C PRO A 32 5.28 9.39 13.70
N VAL A 33 5.89 8.75 12.70
CA VAL A 33 5.97 7.28 12.58
C VAL A 33 7.44 6.89 12.49
N LYS A 34 7.82 5.82 13.19
CA LYS A 34 9.19 5.31 13.20
C LYS A 34 9.36 4.20 12.19
N MET A 35 10.33 4.35 11.30
CA MET A 35 10.84 3.27 10.46
C MET A 35 11.88 2.45 11.23
N LYS A 36 11.87 1.14 11.04
CA LYS A 36 12.91 0.21 11.51
C LYS A 36 13.79 -0.19 10.33
N VAL A 37 15.08 -0.34 10.61
CA VAL A 37 16.10 -0.84 9.66
C VAL A 37 16.74 -2.06 10.31
N PRO A 38 16.12 -3.26 10.20
CA PRO A 38 16.62 -4.46 10.88
C PRO A 38 17.98 -4.93 10.37
N LYS A 39 18.26 -4.64 9.09
CA LYS A 39 19.49 -4.98 8.36
C LYS A 39 19.80 -3.85 7.37
N PRO A 40 21.04 -3.74 6.86
CA PRO A 40 21.33 -2.90 5.69
C PRO A 40 20.31 -3.18 4.58
N GLU A 41 19.90 -2.13 3.86
CA GLU A 41 18.92 -2.19 2.75
C GLU A 41 17.47 -2.54 3.12
N TRP A 42 17.21 -2.88 4.39
CA TRP A 42 15.88 -3.25 4.86
C TRP A 42 15.18 -2.05 5.49
N ALA A 43 13.94 -1.79 5.10
CA ALA A 43 13.12 -0.71 5.63
C ALA A 43 11.72 -1.23 5.95
N GLU A 44 11.34 -1.16 7.23
CA GLU A 44 10.08 -1.74 7.71
C GLU A 44 9.32 -0.78 8.64
N GLN A 45 7.99 -0.84 8.60
CA GLN A 45 7.12 -0.19 9.57
C GLN A 45 6.06 -1.15 10.10
N ASP A 46 5.63 -0.93 11.33
CA ASP A 46 4.47 -1.62 11.87
C ASP A 46 3.19 -0.91 11.40
N PRO A 47 2.32 -1.55 10.61
CA PRO A 47 1.07 -0.94 10.15
C PRO A 47 0.16 -0.47 11.29
N GLU A 48 0.23 -1.09 12.47
CA GLU A 48 -0.62 -0.67 13.59
C GLU A 48 -0.21 0.73 14.09
N MET A 49 1.06 1.14 13.95
CA MET A 49 1.48 2.52 14.25
C MET A 49 0.80 3.53 13.32
N TRP A 50 0.53 3.16 12.07
CA TRP A 50 -0.24 4.00 11.17
C TRP A 50 -1.68 4.12 11.64
N TRP A 51 -2.28 3.01 12.06
CA TRP A 51 -3.64 3.02 12.57
C TRP A 51 -3.77 3.86 13.84
N GLU A 52 -2.91 3.67 14.83
CA GLU A 52 -2.91 4.42 16.08
C GLU A 52 -2.77 5.93 15.81
N GLY A 53 -1.81 6.33 14.98
CA GLY A 53 -1.61 7.74 14.64
C GLY A 53 -2.79 8.35 13.88
N ALA A 54 -3.37 7.64 12.91
CA ALA A 54 -4.55 8.09 12.17
C ALA A 54 -5.78 8.19 13.09
N TYR A 55 -5.97 7.21 13.97
CA TYR A 55 -7.06 7.18 14.94
C TYR A 55 -6.98 8.34 15.93
N GLU A 56 -5.79 8.66 16.44
CA GLU A 56 -5.59 9.83 17.30
C GLU A 56 -5.93 11.14 16.57
N ILE A 57 -5.49 11.30 15.32
CA ILE A 57 -5.82 12.47 14.50
C ILE A 57 -7.34 12.59 14.32
N LEU A 58 -8.01 11.49 13.95
CA LEU A 58 -9.46 11.46 13.77
C LEU A 58 -10.22 11.82 15.06
N ARG A 59 -9.73 11.37 16.22
CA ARG A 59 -10.28 11.75 17.52
C ARG A 59 -10.11 13.24 17.83
N GLU A 60 -9.00 13.86 17.46
CA GLU A 60 -8.83 15.31 17.67
C GLU A 60 -9.67 16.13 16.69
N VAL A 61 -9.72 15.73 15.41
CA VAL A 61 -10.55 16.39 14.40
C VAL A 61 -12.03 16.35 14.80
N SER A 62 -12.55 15.20 15.22
CA SER A 62 -13.98 15.03 15.58
C SER A 62 -14.43 15.86 16.78
N LYS A 63 -13.52 16.30 17.66
CA LYS A 63 -13.86 17.22 18.77
C LYS A 63 -14.14 18.65 18.30
N LYS A 64 -13.58 19.06 17.15
CA LYS A 64 -13.59 20.45 16.67
C LYS A 64 -14.35 20.63 15.35
N HIS A 65 -14.44 19.59 14.54
CA HIS A 65 -14.98 19.65 13.18
C HIS A 65 -15.99 18.53 12.94
N GLN A 66 -17.12 18.90 12.37
CA GLN A 66 -17.98 17.97 11.64
C GLN A 66 -17.47 17.89 10.21
N ILE A 67 -17.06 16.70 9.78
CA ILE A 67 -16.44 16.43 8.48
C ILE A 67 -17.45 15.77 7.55
N ASN A 68 -17.55 16.26 6.32
CA ASN A 68 -18.46 15.74 5.30
C ASN A 68 -17.87 14.53 4.55
N ALA A 69 -16.56 14.56 4.26
CA ALA A 69 -15.86 13.47 3.59
C ALA A 69 -14.38 13.43 4.01
N ILE A 70 -13.80 12.23 3.89
CA ILE A 70 -12.38 11.99 4.16
C ILE A 70 -11.73 11.46 2.89
N GLY A 71 -10.67 12.11 2.44
CA GLY A 71 -9.79 11.64 1.37
C GLY A 71 -8.49 11.09 1.93
N PHE A 72 -7.91 10.10 1.26
CA PHE A 72 -6.67 9.47 1.70
C PHE A 72 -5.59 9.53 0.62
N SER A 73 -4.35 9.77 1.05
CA SER A 73 -3.12 9.54 0.30
C SER A 73 -2.14 8.75 1.18
N GLY A 74 -1.04 8.29 0.60
CA GLY A 74 0.01 7.68 1.40
C GLY A 74 1.16 7.16 0.56
N GLN A 75 2.08 6.49 1.25
CA GLN A 75 3.19 5.79 0.63
C GLN A 75 2.71 4.74 -0.37
N MET A 76 3.17 4.85 -1.62
CA MET A 76 3.00 3.80 -2.63
C MET A 76 3.94 2.62 -2.38
N HIS A 77 3.76 1.54 -3.15
CA HIS A 77 4.65 0.36 -3.29
C HIS A 77 4.87 -0.53 -2.04
N SER A 78 4.67 0.01 -0.84
CA SER A 78 4.88 -0.68 0.42
C SER A 78 3.88 -1.82 0.60
N LEU A 79 4.32 -2.95 1.15
CA LEU A 79 3.51 -4.15 1.23
C LEU A 79 3.03 -4.42 2.66
N VAL A 80 1.72 -4.35 2.87
CA VAL A 80 1.04 -4.88 4.07
C VAL A 80 0.51 -6.28 3.74
N THR A 81 0.70 -7.22 4.66
CA THR A 81 0.19 -8.59 4.53
C THR A 81 -0.74 -8.93 5.69
N LEU A 82 -1.93 -9.40 5.37
CA LEU A 82 -3.00 -9.72 6.33
C LEU A 82 -3.35 -11.20 6.27
N ASP A 83 -3.60 -11.80 7.43
CA ASP A 83 -4.08 -13.17 7.55
C ASP A 83 -5.61 -13.29 7.33
N LYS A 84 -6.14 -14.51 7.48
CA LYS A 84 -7.57 -14.81 7.32
C LYS A 84 -8.47 -14.07 8.32
N ASP A 85 -7.92 -13.65 9.45
CA ASP A 85 -8.61 -12.90 10.51
C ASP A 85 -8.29 -11.39 10.39
N TYR A 86 -7.72 -10.97 9.25
CA TYR A 86 -7.28 -9.63 8.90
C TYR A 86 -6.27 -9.01 9.88
N LYS A 87 -5.45 -9.85 10.51
CA LYS A 87 -4.34 -9.40 11.35
C LYS A 87 -3.07 -9.29 10.52
N VAL A 88 -2.25 -8.28 10.84
CA VAL A 88 -0.94 -8.07 10.23
C VAL A 88 -0.04 -9.28 10.51
N ILE A 89 0.51 -9.88 9.44
CA ILE A 89 1.36 -11.09 9.55
C ILE A 89 2.78 -10.73 9.99
N ARG A 90 3.30 -9.60 9.48
CA ARG A 90 4.65 -9.10 9.74
C ARG A 90 4.71 -7.58 9.51
N PRO A 91 5.76 -6.88 9.99
CA PRO A 91 5.97 -5.47 9.64
C PRO A 91 5.96 -5.27 8.13
N ALA A 92 5.32 -4.21 7.67
CA ALA A 92 5.23 -3.86 6.25
C ALA A 92 6.61 -3.57 5.68
N ILE A 93 6.88 -4.11 4.49
CA ILE A 93 8.13 -3.88 3.76
C ILE A 93 7.96 -2.62 2.92
N LEU A 94 8.74 -1.58 3.22
CA LEU A 94 8.55 -0.24 2.68
C LEU A 94 9.06 -0.07 1.24
N TRP A 95 8.63 1.01 0.60
CA TRP A 95 9.02 1.37 -0.77
C TRP A 95 10.52 1.66 -0.94
N CYS A 96 11.21 2.08 0.12
CA CYS A 96 12.65 2.33 0.09
C CYS A 96 13.49 1.08 0.40
N ASP A 97 12.85 -0.06 0.64
CA ASP A 97 13.52 -1.35 0.90
C ASP A 97 14.14 -1.93 -0.39
N GLN A 98 15.39 -2.38 -0.31
CA GLN A 98 16.15 -2.87 -1.46
C GLN A 98 16.39 -4.39 -1.47
N ARG A 99 15.74 -5.15 -0.57
CA ARG A 99 16.04 -6.59 -0.37
C ARG A 99 15.63 -7.49 -1.55
N THR A 100 14.86 -6.97 -2.51
CA THR A 100 14.18 -7.77 -3.54
C THR A 100 14.91 -7.79 -4.89
N ALA A 101 16.18 -7.39 -4.94
CA ALA A 101 16.96 -7.31 -6.18
C ALA A 101 16.96 -8.63 -6.99
N LEU A 102 17.10 -9.77 -6.30
CA LEU A 102 17.04 -11.09 -6.94
C LEU A 102 15.68 -11.34 -7.58
N GLN A 103 14.59 -11.10 -6.85
CA GLN A 103 13.23 -11.31 -7.34
C GLN A 103 12.88 -10.37 -8.49
N CYS A 104 13.39 -9.12 -8.50
CA CYS A 104 13.23 -8.21 -9.62
C CYS A 104 13.86 -8.77 -10.90
N LYS A 105 15.08 -9.31 -10.79
CA LYS A 105 15.79 -9.94 -11.92
C LYS A 105 15.03 -11.16 -12.45
N GLU A 106 14.63 -12.08 -11.57
CA GLU A 106 13.91 -13.30 -11.94
C GLU A 106 12.54 -12.99 -12.57
N ALA A 107 11.81 -12.02 -12.00
CA ALA A 107 10.56 -11.52 -12.56
C ALA A 107 10.75 -10.97 -13.97
N THR A 108 11.77 -10.14 -14.16
CA THR A 108 12.08 -9.55 -15.47
C THR A 108 12.46 -10.62 -16.50
N GLU A 109 13.27 -11.60 -16.12
CA GLU A 109 13.67 -12.72 -16.99
C GLU A 109 12.46 -13.60 -17.37
N ALA A 110 11.54 -13.87 -16.44
CA ALA A 110 10.32 -14.64 -16.71
C ALA A 110 9.39 -13.96 -17.73
N PHE A 111 9.50 -12.64 -17.88
CA PHE A 111 8.81 -11.83 -18.89
C PHE A 111 9.67 -11.51 -20.12
N LYS A 112 10.83 -12.15 -20.25
CA LYS A 112 11.76 -12.00 -21.39
C LYS A 112 12.27 -10.57 -21.55
N GLY A 113 12.51 -9.88 -20.43
CA GLY A 113 13.15 -8.58 -20.38
C GLY A 113 12.21 -7.42 -20.07
N GLU A 114 12.81 -6.32 -19.61
CA GLU A 114 12.13 -5.15 -19.06
C GLU A 114 11.14 -4.50 -20.03
N LYS A 115 11.46 -4.46 -21.33
CA LYS A 115 10.61 -3.86 -22.36
C LYS A 115 9.21 -4.50 -22.41
N ASN A 116 9.12 -5.80 -22.19
CA ASN A 116 7.84 -6.52 -22.16
C ASN A 116 7.07 -6.29 -20.85
N VAL A 117 7.78 -6.06 -19.75
CA VAL A 117 7.17 -5.71 -18.47
C VAL A 117 6.56 -4.32 -18.56
N ILE A 118 7.34 -3.32 -19.00
CA ILE A 118 6.91 -1.92 -19.11
C ILE A 118 5.74 -1.77 -20.08
N SER A 119 5.76 -2.44 -21.24
CA SER A 119 4.67 -2.34 -22.23
C SER A 119 3.32 -2.83 -21.71
N ARG A 120 3.32 -3.55 -20.58
CA ARG A 120 2.14 -4.18 -19.99
C ARG A 120 1.74 -3.57 -18.66
N MET A 121 2.70 -3.33 -17.76
CA MET A 121 2.44 -2.83 -16.41
C MET A 121 2.70 -1.32 -16.27
N GLY A 122 3.26 -0.68 -17.31
CA GLY A 122 3.69 0.71 -17.26
C GLY A 122 4.95 0.96 -16.42
N ASN A 123 5.42 -0.04 -15.67
CA ASN A 123 6.56 0.04 -14.77
C ASN A 123 7.45 -1.21 -14.91
N PRO A 124 8.77 -1.10 -14.72
CA PRO A 124 9.66 -2.24 -14.55
C PRO A 124 9.43 -2.94 -13.18
N PHE A 125 9.96 -4.15 -13.02
CA PHE A 125 10.13 -4.73 -11.68
C PHE A 125 11.36 -4.10 -11.03
N LEU A 126 11.14 -3.26 -10.03
CA LEU A 126 12.21 -2.61 -9.26
C LEU A 126 12.10 -2.94 -7.79
N GLU A 127 13.24 -2.85 -7.12
CA GLU A 127 13.31 -2.90 -5.67
C GLU A 127 12.35 -1.89 -5.05
N GLY A 128 11.75 -2.28 -3.93
CA GLY A 128 10.74 -1.45 -3.29
C GLY A 128 9.34 -1.55 -3.90
N PHE A 129 9.15 -2.16 -5.08
CA PHE A 129 7.81 -2.42 -5.63
C PHE A 129 7.11 -3.57 -4.92
N THR A 130 5.79 -3.63 -5.02
CA THR A 130 4.96 -4.56 -4.24
C THR A 130 5.16 -6.00 -4.66
N PHE A 131 5.10 -6.30 -5.96
CA PHE A 131 5.16 -7.68 -6.45
C PHE A 131 6.48 -8.40 -6.10
N PRO A 132 7.68 -7.79 -6.30
CA PRO A 132 8.93 -8.41 -5.88
C PRO A 132 8.99 -8.75 -4.37
N LYS A 133 8.32 -7.97 -3.51
CA LYS A 133 8.23 -8.28 -2.06
C LYS A 133 7.36 -9.50 -1.79
N ILE A 134 6.30 -9.71 -2.56
CA ILE A 134 5.46 -10.92 -2.44
C ILE A 134 6.30 -12.15 -2.78
N LEU A 135 7.08 -12.09 -3.87
CA LEU A 135 8.03 -13.16 -4.24
C LEU A 135 9.06 -13.41 -3.15
N TRP A 136 9.64 -12.32 -2.61
CA TRP A 136 10.64 -12.44 -1.56
C TRP A 136 10.07 -13.11 -0.31
N ILE A 137 8.85 -12.75 0.13
CA ILE A 137 8.18 -13.40 1.27
C ILE A 137 7.90 -14.87 0.96
N LYS A 138 7.46 -15.20 -0.27
CA LYS A 138 7.22 -16.58 -0.69
C LYS A 138 8.46 -17.47 -0.55
N GLU A 139 9.61 -16.95 -0.95
CA GLU A 139 10.88 -17.70 -0.98
C GLU A 139 11.59 -17.72 0.38
N ASN A 140 11.59 -16.59 1.10
CA ASN A 140 12.40 -16.41 2.31
C ASN A 140 11.60 -16.59 3.60
N GLU A 141 10.28 -16.43 3.55
CA GLU A 141 9.37 -16.55 4.69
C GLU A 141 8.13 -17.40 4.35
N PRO A 142 8.29 -18.66 3.90
CA PRO A 142 7.18 -19.46 3.37
C PRO A 142 6.04 -19.67 4.37
N GLU A 143 6.34 -19.72 5.67
CA GLU A 143 5.32 -19.82 6.73
C GLU A 143 4.48 -18.55 6.88
N ASN A 144 5.06 -17.37 6.59
CA ASN A 144 4.30 -16.12 6.53
C ASN A 144 3.50 -16.06 5.23
N PHE A 145 4.11 -16.43 4.10
CA PHE A 145 3.44 -16.46 2.80
C PHE A 145 2.16 -17.30 2.82
N LYS A 146 2.20 -18.50 3.41
CA LYS A 146 1.04 -19.39 3.55
C LYS A 146 -0.14 -18.75 4.31
N LYS A 147 0.12 -17.79 5.20
CA LYS A 147 -0.91 -17.10 5.99
C LYS A 147 -1.56 -15.96 5.22
N ILE A 148 -0.93 -15.46 4.15
CA ILE A 148 -1.41 -14.29 3.41
C ILE A 148 -2.78 -14.60 2.82
N ASN A 149 -3.78 -13.89 3.33
CA ASN A 149 -5.14 -13.88 2.82
C ASN A 149 -5.39 -12.65 1.96
N LYS A 150 -4.87 -11.49 2.38
CA LYS A 150 -4.96 -10.23 1.63
C LYS A 150 -3.68 -9.42 1.72
N ILE A 151 -3.40 -8.65 0.68
CA ILE A 151 -2.38 -7.61 0.68
C ILE A 151 -3.02 -6.24 0.50
N LEU A 152 -2.38 -5.22 1.07
CA LEU A 152 -2.79 -3.81 0.95
C LEU A 152 -1.54 -2.92 0.88
N LEU A 153 -1.73 -1.68 0.42
CA LEU A 153 -0.75 -0.61 0.62
C LEU A 153 -1.07 0.17 1.91
N PRO A 154 -0.15 1.01 2.41
CA PRO A 154 -0.31 1.74 3.68
C PRO A 154 -1.60 2.56 3.78
N LYS A 155 -1.94 3.31 2.72
CA LYS A 155 -3.21 4.04 2.59
C LYS A 155 -4.40 3.11 2.76
N ASP A 156 -4.40 2.03 1.98
CA ASP A 156 -5.54 1.12 1.90
C ASP A 156 -5.74 0.32 3.19
N TYR A 157 -4.67 0.04 3.93
CA TYR A 157 -4.77 -0.55 5.27
C TYR A 157 -5.57 0.35 6.22
N ILE A 158 -5.36 1.67 6.16
CA ILE A 158 -6.12 2.62 7.00
C ILE A 158 -7.57 2.71 6.55
N VAL A 159 -7.83 2.74 5.25
CA VAL A 159 -9.19 2.70 4.70
C VAL A 159 -9.91 1.41 5.17
N PHE A 160 -9.24 0.27 5.12
CA PHE A 160 -9.75 -1.00 5.63
C PHE A 160 -10.07 -0.94 7.12
N LYS A 161 -9.15 -0.44 7.95
CA LYS A 161 -9.37 -0.32 9.40
C LYS A 161 -10.56 0.60 9.75
N LEU A 162 -10.84 1.60 8.91
CA LEU A 162 -11.97 2.53 9.10
C LEU A 162 -13.31 1.99 8.61
N THR A 163 -13.31 1.24 7.50
CA THR A 163 -14.54 0.94 6.74
C THR A 163 -14.87 -0.55 6.69
N GLY A 164 -13.91 -1.42 6.96
CA GLY A 164 -13.98 -2.86 6.70
C GLY A 164 -13.78 -3.25 5.23
N ASN A 165 -13.67 -2.28 4.31
CA ASN A 165 -13.53 -2.55 2.87
C ASN A 165 -12.07 -2.81 2.49
N ILE A 166 -11.85 -3.79 1.62
CA ILE A 166 -10.53 -4.19 1.13
C ILE A 166 -10.44 -3.82 -0.35
N GLY A 167 -9.86 -2.65 -0.62
CA GLY A 167 -9.73 -2.11 -1.95
C GLY A 167 -8.44 -1.32 -2.14
N ILE A 168 -8.09 -1.10 -3.40
CA ILE A 168 -7.00 -0.23 -3.84
C ILE A 168 -7.50 0.57 -5.04
N ASP A 169 -7.03 1.80 -5.18
CA ASP A 169 -7.34 2.59 -6.37
C ASP A 169 -6.34 2.33 -7.51
N TYR A 170 -6.71 2.67 -8.75
CA TYR A 170 -5.85 2.46 -9.91
C TYR A 170 -4.50 3.16 -9.85
N SER A 171 -4.38 4.31 -9.18
CA SER A 171 -3.09 5.01 -9.06
C SER A 171 -2.12 4.18 -8.22
N ASP A 172 -2.53 3.70 -7.05
CA ASP A 172 -1.72 2.82 -6.21
C ASP A 172 -1.50 1.44 -6.83
N ALA A 173 -2.53 0.87 -7.47
CA ALA A 173 -2.43 -0.41 -8.17
C ALA A 173 -1.36 -0.37 -9.27
N SER A 174 -1.26 0.72 -10.04
CA SER A 174 -0.24 0.88 -11.09
C SER A 174 1.20 0.80 -10.56
N GLY A 175 1.42 1.18 -9.30
CA GLY A 175 2.71 1.10 -8.61
C GLY A 175 3.06 -0.28 -8.04
N THR A 176 2.20 -1.29 -8.17
CA THR A 176 2.45 -2.61 -7.56
C THR A 176 3.39 -3.50 -8.39
N ALA A 177 3.61 -3.16 -9.66
CA ALA A 177 4.22 -4.01 -10.69
C ALA A 177 3.48 -5.35 -10.93
N CYS A 178 2.19 -5.45 -10.59
CA CYS A 178 1.35 -6.60 -10.97
C CYS A 178 -0.05 -6.19 -11.46
N PHE A 179 -0.20 -4.91 -11.83
CA PHE A 179 -1.39 -4.35 -12.45
C PHE A 179 -1.11 -4.07 -13.94
N ASN A 180 -2.04 -4.49 -14.80
CA ASN A 180 -1.98 -4.24 -16.23
C ASN A 180 -2.68 -2.91 -16.55
N VAL A 181 -1.88 -1.91 -16.94
CA VAL A 181 -2.36 -0.54 -17.20
C VAL A 181 -3.13 -0.42 -18.51
N ILE A 182 -3.05 -1.42 -19.39
CA ILE A 182 -3.79 -1.45 -20.67
C ILE A 182 -5.22 -1.95 -20.44
N THR A 183 -5.38 -2.97 -19.58
CA THR A 183 -6.69 -3.58 -19.30
C THR A 183 -7.35 -3.08 -18.02
N ASN A 184 -6.66 -2.23 -17.24
CA ASN A 184 -7.08 -1.77 -15.92
C ASN A 184 -7.46 -2.90 -14.96
N SER A 185 -6.66 -3.98 -14.95
CA SER A 185 -6.91 -5.16 -14.13
C SER A 185 -5.62 -5.72 -13.55
N TRP A 186 -5.71 -6.50 -12.48
CA TRP A 186 -4.60 -7.32 -12.04
C TRP A 186 -4.10 -8.24 -13.15
N ASP A 187 -2.79 -8.36 -13.30
CA ASP A 187 -2.20 -9.12 -14.38
C ASP A 187 -2.10 -10.61 -14.02
N LYS A 188 -3.04 -11.41 -14.51
CA LYS A 188 -3.08 -12.85 -14.22
C LYS A 188 -1.79 -13.59 -14.58
N GLU A 189 -1.12 -13.19 -15.65
CA GLU A 189 0.10 -13.87 -16.11
C GLU A 189 1.26 -13.71 -15.12
N VAL A 190 1.34 -12.55 -14.46
CA VAL A 190 2.30 -12.30 -13.37
C VAL A 190 2.11 -13.31 -12.24
N PHE A 191 0.87 -13.56 -11.82
CA PHE A 191 0.59 -14.49 -10.74
C PHE A 191 0.74 -15.96 -11.16
N ASP A 192 0.31 -16.32 -12.37
CA ASP A 192 0.43 -17.67 -12.92
C ASP A 192 1.91 -18.10 -13.04
N LYS A 193 2.79 -17.25 -13.61
CA LYS A 193 4.22 -17.56 -13.80
C LYS A 193 4.93 -17.89 -12.49
N PHE A 194 4.51 -17.25 -11.41
CA PHE A 194 5.11 -17.40 -10.10
C PHE A 194 4.30 -18.31 -9.17
N ASN A 195 3.25 -18.98 -9.65
CA ASN A 195 2.39 -19.85 -8.85
C ASN A 195 1.90 -19.16 -7.56
N ILE A 196 1.30 -17.98 -7.71
CA ILE A 196 0.69 -17.22 -6.62
C ILE A 196 -0.82 -17.11 -6.90
N ASP A 197 -1.63 -17.36 -5.88
CA ASP A 197 -3.08 -17.22 -6.00
C ASP A 197 -3.48 -15.74 -5.96
N MET A 198 -4.17 -15.27 -7.00
CA MET A 198 -4.64 -13.88 -7.11
C MET A 198 -5.65 -13.49 -6.04
N LYS A 199 -6.22 -14.43 -5.29
CA LYS A 199 -7.16 -14.12 -4.20
C LYS A 199 -6.59 -13.18 -3.15
N ILE A 200 -5.26 -13.09 -3.03
CA ILE A 200 -4.59 -12.20 -2.09
C ILE A 200 -4.78 -10.73 -2.46
N LEU A 201 -5.15 -10.43 -3.70
CA LEU A 201 -5.24 -9.06 -4.18
C LEU A 201 -6.52 -8.37 -3.68
N PRO A 202 -6.45 -7.07 -3.40
CA PRO A 202 -7.62 -6.27 -3.08
C PRO A 202 -8.45 -6.00 -4.35
N GLU A 203 -9.70 -5.59 -4.16
CA GLU A 203 -10.55 -5.12 -5.25
C GLU A 203 -10.05 -3.78 -5.79
N LEU A 204 -10.27 -3.54 -7.10
CA LEU A 204 -9.82 -2.33 -7.80
C LEU A 204 -10.93 -1.29 -7.84
N TYR A 205 -10.59 -0.05 -7.52
CA TYR A 205 -11.51 1.09 -7.50
C TYR A 205 -10.96 2.27 -8.31
N SER A 206 -11.86 3.16 -8.76
CA SER A 206 -11.45 4.48 -9.26
C SER A 206 -11.02 5.37 -8.08
N SER A 207 -10.02 6.23 -8.30
CA SER A 207 -9.58 7.22 -7.30
C SER A 207 -10.52 8.44 -7.20
N TYR A 208 -11.50 8.52 -8.10
CA TYR A 208 -12.56 9.53 -8.10
C TYR A 208 -13.91 8.89 -8.44
N ALA A 209 -14.98 9.48 -7.92
CA ALA A 209 -16.37 9.09 -8.17
C ALA A 209 -16.88 9.60 -9.51
#